data_AF-A0A150URV2-F1
#
_entry.id   AF-A0A150URV2-F1
#
_cell.length_a   1.000
_cell.length_b   1.000
_cell.length_c   1.000
_cell.angle_alpha   90.00
_cell.angle_beta   90.00
_cell.angle_gamma   90.00
#
_symmetry.space_group_name_H-M   'P 1'
#
loop_
_entity.id
_entity.type
_entity.pdbx_description
1 polymer ?
#
loop_
_entity_poly.entity_id
_entity_poly.type
_entity_poly.pdbx_seq_one_letter_code
_entity_poly.pdbx_strand_id
1 'polypeptide(L)'
;SISAAAKAYNVSKSTLFRRIHRRSLRQHFILTNKKLSKTEEEVLIKDILKLDLQGLSPSLSPVRDIADTIRHINTSIVITAIDRQGRPKHVKLTNTT
;
A
#
# COMPACT_ATOMS: atom_id res chain seq x y z
N SER A 1 -17.72 30.65 15.50
CA SER A 1 -16.47 30.39 16.23
C SER A 1 -16.34 28.91 16.55
N ILE A 2 -15.12 28.37 16.77
CA ILE A 2 -14.91 26.95 17.13
C ILE A 2 -15.68 26.58 18.39
N SER A 3 -15.77 27.49 19.36
CA SER A 3 -16.55 27.28 20.59
C SER A 3 -18.05 27.13 20.32
N ALA A 4 -18.63 27.94 19.43
CA ALA A 4 -20.05 27.87 19.09
C ALA A 4 -20.40 26.56 18.38
N ALA A 5 -19.56 26.14 17.42
CA ALA A 5 -19.74 24.87 16.71
C ALA A 5 -19.54 23.66 17.65
N ALA A 6 -18.55 23.71 18.54
CA ALA A 6 -18.32 22.66 19.53
C ALA A 6 -19.54 22.45 20.44
N LYS A 7 -20.17 23.56 20.87
CA LYS A 7 -21.40 23.53 21.66
C LYS A 7 -22.60 23.00 20.86
N ALA A 8 -22.78 23.46 19.61
CA ALA A 8 -23.88 23.04 18.75
C ALA A 8 -23.88 21.53 18.45
N TYR A 9 -22.69 20.95 18.26
CA TYR A 9 -22.54 19.52 17.96
C TYR A 9 -22.22 18.65 19.18
N ASN A 10 -22.27 19.23 20.39
CA ASN A 10 -21.93 18.54 21.64
C ASN A 10 -20.59 17.77 21.59
N VAL A 11 -19.57 18.40 21.01
CA VAL A 11 -18.20 17.85 20.92
C VAL A 11 -17.26 18.75 21.70
N SER A 12 -16.20 18.18 22.29
CA SER A 12 -15.22 19.01 23.00
C SER A 12 -14.54 20.00 22.04
N LYS A 13 -14.29 21.22 22.53
CA LYS A 13 -13.55 22.25 21.77
C LYS A 13 -12.19 21.74 21.29
N SER A 14 -11.48 20.97 22.12
CA SER A 14 -10.19 20.35 21.77
C SER A 14 -10.31 19.33 20.64
N THR A 15 -11.39 18.55 20.61
CA THR A 15 -11.68 17.61 19.53
C THR A 15 -11.97 18.33 18.22
N LEU A 16 -12.83 19.36 18.25
CA LEU A 16 -13.17 20.11 17.06
C LEU A 16 -11.95 20.90 16.53
N PHE A 17 -11.19 21.52 17.43
CA PHE A 17 -9.93 22.21 17.08
C PHE A 17 -8.91 21.26 16.44
N ARG A 18 -8.71 20.06 17.00
CA ARG A 18 -7.83 19.04 16.38
C ARG A 18 -8.33 18.57 15.02
N ARG A 19 -9.65 18.45 14.81
CA ARG A 19 -10.21 18.08 13.51
C ARG A 19 -9.97 19.15 12.46
N ILE A 20 -10.15 20.43 12.82
CA ILE A 20 -9.95 21.57 11.91
C ILE A 20 -8.47 21.76 11.58
N HIS A 21 -7.56 21.63 12.56
CA HIS A 21 -6.16 22.04 12.38
C HIS A 21 -5.14 20.89 12.28
N ARG A 22 -5.48 19.67 12.71
CA ARG A 22 -4.49 18.58 12.90
C ARG A 22 -4.83 17.26 12.23
N ARG A 23 -5.78 17.21 11.30
CA ARG A 23 -6.09 15.95 10.62
C ARG A 23 -6.25 16.12 9.13
N SER A 24 -5.43 15.37 8.40
CA SER A 24 -5.88 14.74 7.17
C SER A 24 -7.18 14.00 7.48
N LEU A 25 -8.23 14.24 6.69
CA LEU A 25 -9.47 13.47 6.76
C LEU A 25 -9.12 11.98 6.77
N ARG A 26 -9.90 11.12 7.45
CA ARG A 26 -9.63 9.66 7.46
C ARG A 26 -9.41 9.09 6.05
N GLN A 27 -10.03 9.71 5.05
CA GLN A 27 -9.88 9.41 3.62
C GLN A 27 -8.45 9.60 3.09
N HIS A 28 -7.65 10.47 3.71
CA HIS A 28 -6.25 10.73 3.36
C HIS A 28 -5.26 10.14 4.38
N PHE A 29 -5.74 9.38 5.37
CA PHE A 29 -4.88 8.73 6.35
C PHE A 29 -4.32 7.43 5.77
N ILE A 30 -3.01 7.37 5.56
CA ILE A 30 -2.30 6.16 5.16
C ILE A 30 -1.96 5.39 6.45
N LEU A 31 -2.44 4.15 6.58
CA LEU A 31 -2.04 3.29 7.69
C LEU A 31 -0.56 2.93 7.58
N THR A 32 0.17 2.95 8.70
CA THR A 32 1.57 2.53 8.77
C THR A 32 1.78 1.07 8.34
N ASN A 33 0.78 0.22 8.56
CA ASN A 33 0.83 -1.21 8.22
C ASN A 33 0.38 -1.54 6.79
N LYS A 34 0.33 -0.54 5.91
CA LYS A 34 -0.07 -0.73 4.52
C LYS A 34 1.05 -1.46 3.76
N LYS A 35 0.75 -2.69 3.32
CA LYS A 35 1.72 -3.57 2.63
C LYS A 35 1.80 -3.36 1.11
N LEU A 36 0.82 -2.66 0.56
CA LEU A 36 0.76 -2.30 -0.85
C LEU A 36 0.79 -0.77 -0.98
N SER A 37 1.60 -0.27 -1.89
CA SER A 37 1.57 1.10 -2.37
C SER A 37 0.24 1.39 -3.10
N LYS A 38 -0.04 2.66 -3.34
CA LYS A 38 -1.27 3.08 -4.03
C LYS A 38 -1.37 2.48 -5.43
N THR A 39 -0.26 2.43 -6.16
CA THR A 39 -0.21 1.83 -7.50
C THR A 39 -0.46 0.33 -7.48
N GLU A 40 0.07 -0.38 -6.48
CA GLU A 40 -0.18 -1.82 -6.31
C GLU A 40 -1.65 -2.11 -5.97
N GLU A 41 -2.29 -1.26 -5.15
CA GLU A 41 -3.74 -1.37 -4.90
C GLU A 41 -4.58 -1.10 -6.14
N GLU A 42 -4.20 -0.12 -6.97
CA GLU A 42 -4.89 0.16 -8.24
C GLU A 42 -4.82 -1.04 -9.21
N VAL A 43 -3.67 -1.73 -9.26
CA VAL A 43 -3.52 -2.98 -10.03
C VAL A 43 -4.42 -4.07 -9.44
N LEU A 44 -4.41 -4.26 -8.12
CA LEU A 44 -5.26 -5.26 -7.46
C LEU A 44 -6.75 -5.03 -7.74
N ILE A 45 -7.21 -3.77 -7.72
CA ILE A 45 -8.61 -3.42 -8.02
C ILE A 45 -8.98 -3.80 -9.45
N LYS A 46 -8.09 -3.52 -10.43
CA LYS A 46 -8.32 -3.90 -11.83
C LYS A 46 -8.45 -5.42 -12.00
N ASP A 47 -7.62 -6.17 -11.29
CA ASP A 47 -7.67 -7.64 -11.33
C ASP A 47 -8.96 -8.18 -10.68
N ILE A 48 -9.39 -7.61 -9.56
CA ILE A 48 -10.67 -7.96 -8.92
C ILE A 48 -11.85 -7.71 -9.87
N LEU A 49 -11.88 -6.54 -10.51
CA LEU A 49 -12.94 -6.20 -11.47
C LEU A 49 -12.92 -7.15 -12.67
N LYS A 50 -11.73 -7.56 -13.12
CA LYS A 50 -11.60 -8.55 -14.20
C LYS A 50 -12.14 -9.92 -13.79
N LEU A 51 -11.89 -10.36 -12.55
CA LEU A 51 -12.45 -11.61 -12.01
C LEU A 51 -13.99 -11.54 -11.95
N ASP A 52 -14.53 -10.43 -11.47
CA ASP A 52 -15.98 -10.23 -11.40
C ASP A 52 -16.63 -10.24 -12.79
N LEU A 53 -16.01 -9.59 -13.78
CA LEU A 53 -16.45 -9.64 -15.18
C LEU A 53 -16.41 -11.05 -15.79
N GLN A 54 -15.57 -11.95 -15.26
CA GLN A 54 -15.51 -13.36 -15.66
C GLN A 54 -16.56 -14.22 -14.97
N GLY A 55 -17.43 -13.63 -14.14
CA GLY A 55 -18.42 -14.35 -13.33
C GLY A 55 -17.81 -15.06 -12.13
N LEU A 56 -16.54 -14.81 -11.82
CA LEU A 56 -15.87 -15.32 -10.63
C LEU A 56 -16.06 -14.31 -9.50
N SER A 57 -16.82 -14.69 -8.46
CA SER A 57 -16.92 -13.83 -7.28
C SER A 57 -15.53 -13.69 -6.64
N PRO A 58 -15.03 -12.46 -6.42
CA PRO A 58 -13.71 -12.24 -5.84
C PRO A 58 -13.71 -12.66 -4.37
N SER A 59 -13.36 -13.92 -4.10
CA SER A 59 -13.22 -14.44 -2.75
C SER A 59 -11.91 -13.95 -2.12
N LEU A 60 -11.80 -14.05 -0.79
CA LEU A 60 -10.65 -13.51 -0.07
C LEU A 60 -9.34 -14.21 -0.44
N SER A 61 -9.35 -15.51 -0.74
CA SER A 61 -8.11 -16.26 -1.01
C SER A 61 -7.46 -15.87 -2.34
N PRO A 62 -8.16 -15.82 -3.50
CA PRO A 62 -7.52 -15.43 -4.76
C PRO A 62 -7.07 -13.97 -4.73
N VAL A 63 -7.83 -13.09 -4.07
CA VAL A 63 -7.45 -11.67 -3.90
C VAL A 63 -6.17 -11.55 -3.06
N ARG A 64 -6.02 -12.38 -2.03
CA ARG A 64 -4.80 -12.44 -1.21
C ARG A 64 -3.60 -12.92 -2.04
N ASP A 65 -3.78 -13.96 -2.83
CA ASP A 65 -2.71 -14.54 -3.66
C ASP A 65 -2.21 -13.54 -4.71
N ILE A 66 -3.13 -12.81 -5.35
CA ILE A 66 -2.79 -11.74 -6.31
C ILE A 66 -2.02 -10.62 -5.60
N ALA A 67 -2.50 -10.17 -4.44
CA ALA A 67 -1.84 -9.13 -3.65
C ALA A 67 -0.41 -9.53 -3.22
N ASP A 68 -0.22 -10.77 -2.77
CA ASP A 68 1.08 -11.26 -2.36
C ASP A 68 2.02 -11.46 -3.56
N THR A 69 1.49 -11.83 -4.73
CA THR A 69 2.24 -11.91 -5.99
C THR A 69 2.74 -10.54 -6.45
N ILE A 70 1.87 -9.52 -6.47
CA ILE A 70 2.23 -8.14 -6.82
C ILE A 70 3.38 -7.63 -5.93
N ARG A 71 3.23 -7.82 -4.61
CA ARG A 71 4.24 -7.41 -3.64
C ARG A 71 5.57 -8.15 -3.84
N HIS A 72 5.53 -9.44 -4.12
CA HIS A 72 6.74 -10.26 -4.33
C HIS A 72 7.50 -9.81 -5.59
N ILE A 73 6.79 -9.60 -6.70
CA ILE A 73 7.39 -9.14 -7.96
C ILE A 73 8.11 -7.80 -7.77
N ASN A 74 7.47 -6.83 -7.13
CA ASN A 74 8.07 -5.51 -6.91
C ASN A 74 9.29 -5.59 -5.98
N THR A 75 9.26 -6.44 -4.95
CA THR A 75 10.40 -6.66 -4.07
C THR A 75 11.60 -7.24 -4.86
N SER A 76 11.35 -8.23 -5.72
CA SER A 76 12.39 -8.86 -6.55
C SER A 76 12.97 -7.92 -7.61
N ILE A 77 12.14 -7.07 -8.22
CA ILE A 77 12.60 -6.04 -9.17
C ILE A 77 13.49 -5.02 -8.46
N VAL A 78 13.12 -4.57 -7.27
CA VAL A 78 13.95 -3.64 -6.49
C VAL A 78 15.30 -4.29 -6.18
N ILE A 79 15.32 -5.51 -5.64
CA ILE A 79 16.56 -6.23 -5.29
C ILE A 79 17.49 -6.43 -6.50
N THR A 80 16.94 -6.79 -7.66
CA THR A 80 17.73 -6.95 -8.89
C THR A 80 18.20 -5.61 -9.48
N ALA A 81 17.46 -4.51 -9.28
CA ALA A 81 17.88 -3.19 -9.71
C ALA A 81 19.02 -2.61 -8.84
N ILE A 82 19.02 -2.84 -7.53
CA ILE A 82 20.14 -2.47 -6.65
C ILE A 82 21.41 -3.28 -6.96
N ASP A 83 21.27 -4.57 -7.30
CA ASP A 83 22.41 -5.41 -7.69
C ASP A 83 23.09 -4.90 -8.98
N ARG A 84 22.31 -4.37 -9.94
CA ARG A 84 22.86 -3.72 -11.15
C ARG A 84 23.64 -2.42 -10.88
N GLN A 85 23.49 -1.81 -9.71
CA GLN A 85 24.25 -0.61 -9.30
C GLN A 85 25.49 -0.95 -8.43
N GLY A 86 25.71 -2.24 -8.13
CA GLY A 86 26.86 -2.73 -7.37
C GLY A 86 28.10 -2.98 -8.24
N ARG A 87 29.29 -2.62 -7.73
CA ARG A 87 30.60 -2.88 -8.35
C ARG A 87 30.74 -4.37 -8.74
N PRO A 88 31.16 -4.72 -9.97
CA PRO A 88 31.24 -6.10 -10.40
C PRO A 88 32.23 -6.87 -9.52
N LYS A 89 31.75 -7.96 -8.89
CA LYS A 89 32.63 -8.91 -8.21
C LYS A 89 33.25 -9.80 -9.28
N HIS A 90 34.58 -9.76 -9.40
CA HIS A 90 35.32 -10.73 -10.21
C HIS A 90 35.11 -12.13 -9.62
N VAL A 91 34.28 -12.94 -10.28
CA VAL A 91 34.16 -14.37 -9.98
C VAL A 91 35.30 -15.09 -10.70
N LYS A 92 36.30 -15.54 -9.94
CA LYS A 92 37.30 -16.49 -10.47
C LYS A 92 36.62 -17.86 -10.56
N LEU A 93 36.48 -18.38 -11.78
CA LEU A 93 36.11 -19.77 -12.02
C LEU A 93 37.25 -20.67 -11.53
N THR A 94 37.03 -21.38 -10.43
CA THR A 94 37.88 -22.51 -10.04
C THR A 94 37.26 -23.77 -10.63
N ASN A 95 37.82 -24.25 -11.73
CA ASN A 95 37.48 -25.57 -12.25
C ASN A 95 38.08 -26.61 -11.31
N THR A 96 37.23 -27.35 -10.60
CA THR A 96 37.64 -28.55 -9.86
C THR A 96 37.69 -29.73 -10.84
N THR A 97 38.85 -30.39 -10.81
CA THR A 97 39.29 -31.52 -11.63
C THR A 97 38.44 -32.77 -11.47
#